data_AF-A0A7W8HJM8-F1
#
_entry.id   AF-A0A7W8HJM8-F1
#
_cell.length_a   1.000
_cell.length_b   1.000
_cell.length_c   1.000
_cell.angle_alpha   90.00
_cell.angle_beta   90.00
_cell.angle_gamma   90.00
#
_symmetry.space_group_name_H-M   'P 1'
#
loop_
_entity.id
_entity.type
_entity.pdbx_description
1 polymer ?
#
loop_
_entity_poly.entity_id
_entity_poly.type
_entity_poly.pdbx_seq_one_letter_code
_entity_poly.pdbx_strand_id
1 'polypeptide(L)'
;MEFETLRIDDAPVDEDLQDAGAVGPELAHLSGVYRRSPRALAWHRPSPDWRLFLLLPPLASRLSLIANPIFAQLTRAWGLNVRFVGVDRDGLAYDFRNLLSDRTLRLLVELLDAGLADDPAMLDTLFASLAGEMLTLLERRHCGWGRHLDVEHRLEPGLPATLFARDTRHPDFLSMLRSALRDDLIDAHFYGRALRSIDTRELDAERRIATLVQRCLDPDTTSRLLDTGAGLHLGCYNWLLLGGRHAPARAHVLRRLPWLATFLAESLVPADAALLSPGAEDWDDGTAGAGDAAAEVDAPPRPPQARTLDLRAIAARSASAHSLHWTGVLRRAIDAGQDRHVIEALAQRFAVGDNLIRRLWREAPAALGQPPTWHLRQVLRQLDALPERDWPRSDAHWRALLARAVPAEAH
;
A
#
# COMPACT_ATOMS: atom_id res chain seq x y z
N MET A 1 21.16 12.76 -6.59
CA MET A 1 20.25 12.11 -5.63
C MET A 1 20.27 12.93 -4.37
N GLU A 2 19.12 13.41 -3.93
CA GLU A 2 18.95 14.13 -2.66
C GLU A 2 18.19 13.20 -1.70
N PHE A 3 18.60 13.18 -0.44
CA PHE A 3 18.08 12.25 0.55
C PHE A 3 17.50 13.02 1.74
N GLU A 4 16.31 12.62 2.18
CA GLU A 4 15.61 13.20 3.32
C GLU A 4 15.12 12.10 4.26
N THR A 5 15.39 12.28 5.56
CA THR A 5 14.80 11.45 6.62
C THR A 5 13.66 12.21 7.28
N LEU A 6 12.42 11.75 7.08
CA LEU A 6 11.25 12.38 7.69
C LEU A 6 11.04 11.84 9.09
N ARG A 7 11.05 12.72 10.08
CA ARG A 7 10.80 12.42 11.51
C ARG A 7 9.59 13.20 12.01
N ILE A 8 9.09 12.81 13.18
CA ILE A 8 8.12 13.64 13.89
C ILE A 8 8.79 14.94 14.36
N ASP A 9 8.00 15.99 14.53
CA ASP A 9 8.50 17.25 15.06
C ASP A 9 8.63 17.19 16.59
N ASP A 10 9.55 17.99 17.12
CA ASP A 10 9.75 18.12 18.55
C ASP A 10 8.53 18.78 19.21
N ALA A 11 8.17 18.30 20.40
CA ALA A 11 7.10 18.87 21.19
C ALA A 11 7.53 19.08 22.65
N PRO A 12 6.94 20.05 23.38
CA PRO A 12 7.28 20.30 24.77
C PRO A 12 7.14 19.08 25.69
N VAL A 13 6.18 18.19 25.38
CA VAL A 13 5.95 16.94 26.14
C VAL A 13 7.14 15.97 26.06
N ASP A 14 8.04 16.15 25.09
CA ASP A 14 9.19 15.25 24.93
C ASP A 14 10.23 15.47 26.03
N GLU A 15 10.39 16.70 26.55
CA GLU A 15 11.28 16.96 27.68
C GLU A 15 10.79 16.20 28.92
N ASP A 16 9.49 16.30 29.22
CA ASP A 16 8.88 15.59 30.33
C ASP A 16 8.93 14.06 30.13
N LEU A 17 8.66 13.58 28.91
CA LEU A 17 8.69 12.14 28.60
C LEU A 17 10.11 11.57 28.57
N GLN A 18 11.16 12.39 28.42
CA GLN A 18 12.56 11.96 28.43
C GLN A 18 13.21 12.10 29.81
N ASP A 19 12.53 12.74 30.77
CA ASP A 19 12.99 12.79 32.16
C ASP A 19 12.78 11.44 32.86
N ALA A 20 13.84 10.64 32.88
CA ALA A 20 13.85 9.34 33.56
C ALA A 20 13.53 9.43 35.07
N GLY A 21 13.74 10.60 35.69
CA GLY A 21 13.37 10.84 37.09
C GLY A 21 11.87 11.01 37.29
N ALA A 22 11.16 11.52 36.29
CA ALA A 22 9.72 11.76 36.34
C ALA A 22 8.90 10.54 35.87
N VAL A 23 9.27 9.94 34.74
CA VAL A 23 8.46 8.89 34.08
C VAL A 23 9.05 7.48 34.20
N GLY A 24 10.24 7.35 34.77
CA GLY A 24 11.01 6.11 34.84
C GLY A 24 11.93 5.88 33.62
N PRO A 25 13.02 5.11 33.79
CA PRO A 25 14.08 4.98 32.78
C PRO A 25 13.62 4.28 31.50
N GLU A 26 12.72 3.29 31.60
CA GLU A 26 12.23 2.54 30.44
C GLU A 26 11.32 3.39 29.54
N LEU A 27 10.40 4.15 30.14
CA LEU A 27 9.52 5.05 29.39
C LEU A 27 10.30 6.20 28.77
N ALA A 28 11.28 6.76 29.50
CA ALA A 28 12.19 7.78 28.99
C ALA A 28 13.01 7.28 27.79
N HIS A 29 13.54 6.07 27.88
CA HIS A 29 14.25 5.44 26.77
C HIS A 29 13.34 5.24 25.54
N LEU A 30 12.16 4.65 25.73
CA LEU A 30 11.21 4.40 24.64
C LEU A 30 10.71 5.69 23.98
N SER A 31 10.48 6.75 24.76
CA SER A 31 10.16 8.09 24.24
C SER A 31 11.30 8.66 23.38
N GLY A 32 12.54 8.54 23.85
CA GLY A 32 13.72 8.95 23.10
C GLY A 32 13.88 8.21 21.77
N VAL A 33 13.58 6.91 21.74
CA VAL A 33 13.57 6.12 20.50
C VAL A 33 12.40 6.51 19.60
N TYR A 34 11.19 6.69 20.14
CA TYR A 34 10.01 7.14 19.40
C TYR A 34 10.26 8.44 18.61
N ARG A 35 10.91 9.42 19.29
CA ARG A 35 11.27 10.73 18.73
C ARG A 35 12.30 10.63 17.60
N ARG A 36 13.36 9.83 17.79
CA ARG A 36 14.47 9.72 16.82
C ARG A 36 14.17 8.80 15.64
N SER A 37 13.24 7.87 15.81
CA SER A 37 12.89 6.89 14.77
C SER A 37 12.32 7.57 13.52
N PRO A 38 12.87 7.30 12.32
CA PRO A 38 12.34 7.86 11.09
C PRO A 38 10.94 7.32 10.79
N ARG A 39 10.08 8.16 10.20
CA ARG A 39 8.75 7.81 9.71
C ARG A 39 8.75 7.50 8.21
N ALA A 40 9.70 8.07 7.48
CA ALA A 40 10.00 7.68 6.11
C ALA A 40 11.46 8.04 5.75
N LEU A 41 12.00 7.28 4.81
CA LEU A 41 13.25 7.57 4.12
C LEU A 41 12.89 7.92 2.67
N ALA A 42 13.26 9.11 2.23
CA ALA A 42 12.93 9.62 0.90
C ALA A 42 14.19 9.89 0.08
N TRP A 43 14.25 9.34 -1.13
CA TRP A 43 15.28 9.63 -2.12
C TRP A 43 14.66 10.36 -3.30
N HIS A 44 15.03 11.62 -3.45
CA HIS A 44 14.61 12.47 -4.56
C HIS A 44 15.56 12.31 -5.74
N ARG A 45 14.95 12.11 -6.91
CA ARG A 45 15.64 11.89 -8.19
C ARG A 45 16.82 10.91 -8.05
N PRO A 46 16.56 9.67 -7.60
CA PRO A 46 17.62 8.69 -7.35
C PRO A 46 18.33 8.28 -8.65
N SER A 47 17.63 8.28 -9.78
CA SER A 47 18.20 8.14 -11.11
C SER A 47 17.37 8.93 -12.15
N PRO A 48 17.78 9.03 -13.42
CA PRO A 48 17.01 9.70 -14.46
C PRO A 48 15.60 9.10 -14.69
N ASP A 49 15.40 7.84 -14.36
CA ASP A 49 14.11 7.14 -14.56
C ASP A 49 13.16 7.25 -13.37
N TRP A 50 13.63 7.79 -12.25
CA TRP A 50 12.88 7.82 -10.99
C TRP A 50 12.81 9.25 -10.44
N ARG A 51 11.59 9.73 -10.13
CA ARG A 51 11.39 11.00 -9.43
C ARG A 51 11.57 10.85 -7.93
N LEU A 52 11.11 9.71 -7.38
CA LEU A 52 11.07 9.46 -5.96
C LEU A 52 11.21 7.97 -5.64
N PHE A 53 12.00 7.65 -4.61
CA PHE A 53 11.81 6.44 -3.80
C PHE A 53 11.44 6.83 -2.39
N LEU A 54 10.46 6.14 -1.83
CA LEU A 54 9.95 6.37 -0.49
C LEU A 54 9.85 5.03 0.24
N LEU A 55 10.58 4.89 1.33
CA LEU A 55 10.55 3.72 2.18
C LEU A 55 9.98 4.09 3.54
N LEU A 56 8.85 3.49 3.90
CA LEU A 56 8.30 3.60 5.24
C LEU A 56 8.76 2.38 6.04
N PRO A 57 9.47 2.58 7.16
CA PRO A 57 9.89 1.50 8.03
C PRO A 57 8.66 0.77 8.59
N PRO A 58 8.82 -0.51 8.98
CA PRO A 58 7.69 -1.35 9.32
C PRO A 58 6.92 -0.82 10.52
N LEU A 59 5.61 -0.82 10.36
CA LEU A 59 4.63 -0.54 11.41
C LEU A 59 4.57 -1.78 12.32
N ALA A 60 4.43 -1.57 13.63
CA ALA A 60 4.66 -2.56 14.69
C ALA A 60 6.14 -2.96 14.93
N SER A 61 7.09 -2.09 14.60
CA SER A 61 8.46 -2.22 15.10
C SER A 61 8.47 -2.05 16.62
N ARG A 62 8.63 -3.15 17.35
CA ARG A 62 9.00 -3.09 18.76
C ARG A 62 10.27 -2.25 18.85
N LEU A 63 10.19 -1.07 19.45
CA LEU A 63 11.34 -0.17 19.61
C LEU A 63 12.47 -0.88 20.34
N SER A 64 12.12 -1.77 21.27
CA SER A 64 13.02 -2.68 22.00
C SER A 64 13.80 -3.65 21.11
N LEU A 65 13.30 -3.97 19.92
CA LEU A 65 13.93 -4.94 19.01
C LEU A 65 14.78 -4.29 17.92
N ILE A 66 14.61 -2.99 17.64
CA ILE A 66 15.49 -2.25 16.71
C ILE A 66 16.94 -2.27 17.23
N ALA A 67 17.11 -2.27 18.56
CA ALA A 67 18.42 -2.27 19.23
C ALA A 67 19.00 -3.68 19.52
N ASN A 68 18.38 -4.78 19.08
CA ASN A 68 18.79 -6.14 19.49
C ASN A 68 19.48 -6.93 18.35
N PRO A 69 20.65 -7.54 18.56
CA PRO A 69 21.38 -8.30 17.52
C PRO A 69 20.68 -9.59 17.05
N ILE A 70 19.73 -10.16 17.81
CA ILE A 70 18.97 -11.37 17.41
C ILE A 70 18.00 -11.06 16.24
N PHE A 71 17.78 -9.78 15.96
CA PHE A 71 16.75 -9.27 15.06
C PHE A 71 16.98 -9.55 13.57
N ALA A 72 18.20 -9.88 13.17
CA ALA A 72 18.51 -10.30 11.79
C ALA A 72 17.66 -11.50 11.32
N GLN A 73 17.13 -12.31 12.24
CA GLN A 73 16.29 -13.48 11.95
C GLN A 73 14.78 -13.15 11.81
N LEU A 74 14.30 -11.99 12.27
CA LEU A 74 12.88 -11.58 12.22
C LEU A 74 12.50 -10.74 10.97
N THR A 75 13.46 -10.53 10.08
CA THR A 75 13.36 -9.80 8.80
C THR A 75 12.15 -10.21 7.95
N ARG A 76 11.70 -11.48 8.00
CA ARG A 76 10.51 -11.95 7.27
C ARG A 76 9.19 -11.38 7.77
N ALA A 77 9.03 -11.21 9.09
CA ALA A 77 7.80 -10.61 9.65
C ALA A 77 7.74 -9.10 9.37
N TRP A 78 8.92 -8.46 9.28
CA TRP A 78 9.07 -7.04 8.93
C TRP A 78 8.81 -6.75 7.45
N GLY A 79 9.24 -7.63 6.54
CA GLY A 79 9.02 -7.47 5.11
C GLY A 79 7.55 -7.29 4.71
N LEU A 80 6.62 -7.80 5.52
CA LEU A 80 5.17 -7.64 5.28
C LEU A 80 4.64 -6.23 5.62
N ASN A 81 5.33 -5.49 6.48
CA ASN A 81 4.88 -4.19 7.00
C ASN A 81 5.71 -3.00 6.48
N VAL A 82 6.89 -3.25 5.91
CA VAL A 82 7.61 -2.21 5.17
C VAL A 82 6.77 -1.79 3.95
N ARG A 83 6.72 -0.49 3.67
CA ARG A 83 6.16 0.03 2.42
C ARG A 83 7.28 0.66 1.62
N PHE A 84 7.43 0.21 0.38
CA PHE A 84 8.38 0.78 -0.54
C PHE A 84 7.62 1.27 -1.78
N VAL A 85 7.47 2.59 -1.89
CA VAL A 85 6.80 3.27 -2.99
C VAL A 85 7.83 3.93 -3.88
N GLY A 86 7.70 3.78 -5.19
CA GLY A 86 8.49 4.53 -6.17
C GLY A 86 7.59 5.33 -7.11
N VAL A 87 8.06 6.49 -7.55
CA VAL A 87 7.42 7.26 -8.61
C VAL A 87 8.41 7.43 -9.75
N ASP A 88 8.06 6.93 -10.93
CA ASP A 88 8.94 7.02 -12.10
C ASP A 88 8.94 8.42 -12.73
N ARG A 89 9.77 8.61 -13.76
CA ARG A 89 9.87 9.84 -14.53
C ARG A 89 8.58 10.24 -15.24
N ASP A 90 7.70 9.29 -15.52
CA ASP A 90 6.41 9.51 -16.20
C ASP A 90 5.29 9.79 -15.19
N GLY A 91 5.58 9.66 -13.89
CA GLY A 91 4.69 9.93 -12.79
C GLY A 91 3.88 8.72 -12.34
N LEU A 92 4.13 7.51 -12.85
CA LEU A 92 3.46 6.28 -12.38
C LEU A 92 3.98 5.91 -10.98
N ALA A 93 3.05 5.50 -10.11
CA ALA A 93 3.35 5.05 -8.77
C ALA A 93 3.50 3.52 -8.71
N TYR A 94 4.51 3.04 -8.01
CA TYR A 94 4.83 1.62 -7.90
C TYR A 94 4.94 1.22 -6.44
N ASP A 95 4.57 -0.03 -6.18
CA ASP A 95 4.79 -0.72 -4.92
C ASP A 95 5.82 -1.83 -5.10
N PHE A 96 6.99 -1.59 -4.53
CA PHE A 96 8.16 -2.43 -4.60
C PHE A 96 8.39 -3.26 -3.34
N ARG A 97 7.41 -3.37 -2.43
CA ARG A 97 7.58 -4.17 -1.19
C ARG A 97 8.05 -5.61 -1.48
N ASN A 98 7.56 -6.21 -2.57
CA ASN A 98 7.91 -7.56 -3.00
C ASN A 98 9.32 -7.69 -3.60
N LEU A 99 10.02 -6.58 -3.82
CA LEU A 99 11.39 -6.56 -4.34
C LEU A 99 12.43 -6.41 -3.22
N LEU A 100 12.00 -6.18 -1.98
CA LEU A 100 12.90 -6.08 -0.84
C LEU A 100 13.52 -7.46 -0.55
N SER A 101 14.81 -7.58 -0.86
CA SER A 101 15.58 -8.78 -0.56
C SER A 101 15.98 -8.83 0.92
N ASP A 102 16.32 -10.02 1.44
CA ASP A 102 16.88 -10.16 2.81
C ASP A 102 18.09 -9.23 3.04
N ARG A 103 18.90 -9.01 1.99
CA ARG A 103 20.02 -8.07 2.02
C ARG A 103 19.57 -6.62 2.15
N THR A 104 18.55 -6.21 1.39
CA THR A 104 17.96 -4.87 1.46
C THR A 104 17.35 -4.61 2.84
N LEU A 105 16.64 -5.61 3.39
CA LEU A 105 16.07 -5.55 4.74
C LEU A 105 17.16 -5.46 5.82
N ARG A 106 18.27 -6.18 5.65
CA ARG A 106 19.42 -6.09 6.56
C ARG A 106 20.06 -4.70 6.55
N LEU A 107 20.33 -4.14 5.37
CA LEU A 107 20.86 -2.78 5.24
C LEU A 107 19.90 -1.75 5.85
N LEU A 108 18.58 -1.94 5.69
CA LEU A 108 17.59 -1.09 6.33
C LEU A 108 17.66 -1.16 7.86
N VAL A 109 17.81 -2.35 8.44
CA VAL A 109 17.95 -2.51 9.90
C VAL A 109 19.22 -1.83 10.41
N GLU A 110 20.36 -2.07 9.75
CA GLU A 110 21.65 -1.45 10.10
C GLU A 110 21.55 0.09 10.02
N LEU A 111 20.81 0.60 9.04
CA LEU A 111 20.58 2.03 8.87
C LEU A 111 19.66 2.63 9.93
N LEU A 112 18.61 1.91 10.32
CA LEU A 112 17.73 2.34 11.40
C LEU A 112 18.48 2.38 12.74
N ASP A 113 19.35 1.40 13.00
CA ASP A 113 20.19 1.36 14.20
C ASP A 113 21.22 2.50 14.22
N ALA A 114 21.94 2.73 13.12
CA ALA A 114 22.83 3.88 12.98
C ALA A 114 22.09 5.23 13.11
N GLY A 115 20.85 5.29 12.62
CA GLY A 115 19.96 6.45 12.75
C GLY A 115 19.49 6.72 14.18
N LEU A 116 19.49 5.71 15.05
CA LEU A 116 19.28 5.85 16.48
C LEU A 116 20.57 6.19 17.25
N ALA A 117 21.73 5.84 16.69
CA ALA A 117 23.04 6.16 17.24
C ALA A 117 23.54 7.58 16.87
N ASP A 118 22.84 8.28 15.97
CA ASP A 118 23.19 9.62 15.47
C ASP A 118 24.60 9.71 14.86
N ASP A 119 25.04 8.69 14.09
CA ASP A 119 26.28 8.70 13.32
C ASP A 119 26.04 9.12 11.85
N PRO A 120 26.25 10.40 11.47
CA PRO A 120 25.92 10.90 10.14
C PRO A 120 26.79 10.28 9.03
N ALA A 121 28.06 9.97 9.30
CA ALA A 121 28.97 9.43 8.29
C ALA A 121 28.66 7.97 7.94
N MET A 122 28.31 7.18 8.97
CA MET A 122 27.84 5.80 8.79
C MET A 122 26.50 5.77 8.07
N LEU A 123 25.58 6.69 8.44
CA LEU A 123 24.30 6.85 7.79
C LEU A 123 24.45 7.12 6.29
N ASP A 124 25.24 8.11 5.88
CA ASP A 124 25.47 8.43 4.47
C ASP A 124 25.98 7.23 3.66
N THR A 125 26.86 6.43 4.26
CA THR A 125 27.41 5.22 3.64
C THR A 125 26.36 4.12 3.49
N LEU A 126 25.58 3.85 4.54
CA LEU A 126 24.49 2.86 4.50
C LEU A 126 23.37 3.30 3.55
N PHE A 127 23.06 4.60 3.49
CA PHE A 127 22.10 5.17 2.55
C PHE A 127 22.52 4.97 1.10
N ALA A 128 23.77 5.30 0.77
CA ALA A 128 24.31 5.10 -0.57
C ALA A 128 24.30 3.61 -0.96
N SER A 129 24.63 2.72 -0.02
CA SER A 129 24.59 1.27 -0.23
C SER A 129 23.17 0.76 -0.47
N LEU A 130 22.20 1.18 0.36
CA LEU A 130 20.80 0.79 0.23
C LEU A 130 20.20 1.27 -1.11
N ALA A 131 20.41 2.54 -1.46
CA ALA A 131 19.93 3.11 -2.71
C ALA A 131 20.56 2.42 -3.94
N GLY A 132 21.87 2.13 -3.88
CA GLY A 132 22.57 1.40 -4.94
C GLY A 132 22.04 -0.02 -5.14
N GLU A 133 21.79 -0.76 -4.05
CA GLU A 133 21.18 -2.09 -4.12
C GLU A 133 19.75 -2.04 -4.67
N MET A 134 18.94 -1.07 -4.24
CA MET A 134 17.57 -0.89 -4.75
C MET A 134 17.56 -0.59 -6.25
N LEU A 135 18.41 0.33 -6.72
CA LEU A 135 18.55 0.63 -8.14
C LEU A 135 19.04 -0.58 -8.92
N THR A 136 20.06 -1.29 -8.42
CA THR A 136 20.57 -2.52 -9.07
C THR A 136 19.47 -3.59 -9.19
N LEU A 137 18.62 -3.75 -8.18
CA LEU A 137 17.49 -4.68 -8.23
C LEU A 137 16.47 -4.27 -9.30
N LEU A 138 16.19 -2.97 -9.43
CA LEU A 138 15.25 -2.44 -10.42
C LEU A 138 15.80 -2.54 -11.85
N GLU A 139 17.08 -2.21 -12.06
CA GLU A 139 17.78 -2.32 -13.34
C GLU A 139 17.85 -3.78 -13.81
N ARG A 140 18.20 -4.73 -12.93
CA ARG A 140 18.20 -6.17 -13.27
C ARG A 140 16.81 -6.69 -13.64
N ARG A 141 15.75 -6.03 -13.20
CA ARG A 141 14.34 -6.38 -13.42
C ARG A 141 13.69 -5.54 -14.53
N HIS A 142 14.50 -4.93 -15.41
CA HIS A 142 14.11 -3.99 -16.47
C HIS A 142 12.85 -4.38 -17.27
N CYS A 143 12.50 -5.67 -17.36
CA CYS A 143 11.25 -6.15 -17.94
C CYS A 143 10.16 -6.41 -16.87
N GLY A 144 8.99 -5.82 -17.11
CA GLY A 144 7.76 -6.10 -16.34
C GLY A 144 7.53 -5.23 -15.11
N TRP A 145 7.99 -3.98 -15.09
CA TRP A 145 7.63 -3.01 -14.03
C TRP A 145 6.12 -2.83 -13.86
N GLY A 146 5.34 -3.04 -14.92
CA GLY A 146 3.87 -2.99 -14.88
C GLY A 146 3.24 -3.88 -13.79
N ARG A 147 3.86 -5.00 -13.40
CA ARG A 147 3.38 -5.89 -12.31
C ARG A 147 3.56 -5.29 -10.91
N HIS A 148 4.36 -4.24 -10.81
CA HIS A 148 4.66 -3.52 -9.57
C HIS A 148 3.94 -2.19 -9.47
N LEU A 149 3.07 -1.83 -10.43
CA LEU A 149 2.24 -0.65 -10.27
C LEU A 149 1.43 -0.75 -8.99
N ASP A 150 1.34 0.37 -8.29
CA ASP A 150 0.55 0.46 -7.07
C ASP A 150 -0.93 0.28 -7.42
N VAL A 151 -1.61 -0.57 -6.66
CA VAL A 151 -3.05 -0.86 -6.79
C VAL A 151 -3.78 -0.75 -5.47
N GLU A 152 -3.10 -0.44 -4.37
CA GLU A 152 -3.62 -0.58 -3.01
C GLU A 152 -3.62 0.77 -2.28
N HIS A 153 -2.52 1.52 -2.35
CA HIS A 153 -2.28 2.57 -1.36
C HIS A 153 -3.09 3.83 -1.59
N ARG A 154 -3.51 4.43 -0.48
CA ARG A 154 -4.06 5.78 -0.40
C ARG A 154 -3.15 6.74 0.33
N LEU A 155 -3.20 8.01 -0.06
CA LEU A 155 -2.44 9.07 0.61
C LEU A 155 -3.22 9.76 1.73
N GLU A 156 -4.52 9.50 1.88
CA GLU A 156 -5.29 10.02 3.00
C GLU A 156 -4.99 9.25 4.30
N PRO A 157 -4.66 9.96 5.40
CA PRO A 157 -4.59 9.38 6.73
C PRO A 157 -5.91 8.79 7.21
N GLY A 158 -5.86 7.68 7.95
CA GLY A 158 -7.02 7.14 8.70
C GLY A 158 -8.11 6.48 7.85
N LEU A 159 -7.93 6.36 6.53
CA LEU A 159 -8.80 5.58 5.66
C LEU A 159 -8.26 4.15 5.46
N PRO A 160 -9.12 3.16 5.17
CA PRO A 160 -8.67 1.83 4.79
C PRO A 160 -7.70 1.86 3.60
N ALA A 161 -6.71 0.97 3.61
CA ALA A 161 -5.64 0.92 2.60
C ALA A 161 -4.78 2.19 2.49
N THR A 162 -4.79 3.03 3.53
CA THR A 162 -3.82 4.13 3.64
C THR A 162 -2.39 3.58 3.64
N LEU A 163 -1.47 4.35 3.04
CA LEU A 163 -0.04 4.13 3.16
C LEU A 163 0.43 4.21 4.64
N PHE A 164 -0.38 4.85 5.50
CA PHE A 164 -0.05 5.15 6.89
C PHE A 164 -0.86 4.28 7.87
N ALA A 165 -0.44 3.03 8.12
CA ALA A 165 -1.13 2.18 9.09
C ALA A 165 -0.82 2.59 10.54
N ARG A 166 -1.67 3.44 11.13
CA ARG A 166 -1.48 3.99 12.49
C ARG A 166 -1.70 2.99 13.61
N ASP A 167 -2.60 2.03 13.40
CA ASP A 167 -3.24 1.24 14.46
C ASP A 167 -2.27 0.38 15.30
N THR A 168 -1.00 0.31 14.90
CA THR A 168 0.05 -0.48 15.58
C THR A 168 1.41 0.24 15.64
N ARG A 169 1.46 1.57 15.51
CA ARG A 169 2.73 2.30 15.56
C ARG A 169 3.26 2.36 17.00
N HIS A 170 4.45 1.81 17.23
CA HIS A 170 5.16 1.78 18.53
C HIS A 170 4.37 1.13 19.69
N PRO A 171 3.99 -0.17 19.56
CA PRO A 171 3.14 -0.84 20.53
C PRO A 171 3.77 -0.91 21.93
N ASP A 172 5.09 -1.03 22.01
CA ASP A 172 5.83 -1.09 23.28
C ASP A 172 5.77 0.25 24.01
N PHE A 173 5.95 1.38 23.32
CA PHE A 173 5.87 2.72 23.90
C PHE A 173 4.46 3.01 24.43
N LEU A 174 3.43 2.72 23.62
CA LEU A 174 2.03 2.89 24.05
C LEU A 174 1.65 1.93 25.18
N SER A 175 2.23 0.73 25.22
CA SER A 175 2.05 -0.20 26.34
C SER A 175 2.71 0.32 27.60
N MET A 176 3.94 0.83 27.51
CA MET A 176 4.67 1.38 28.66
C MET A 176 3.99 2.63 29.20
N LEU A 177 3.52 3.52 28.32
CA LEU A 177 2.75 4.71 28.71
C LEU A 177 1.45 4.33 29.45
N ARG A 178 0.78 3.24 29.04
CA ARG A 178 -0.38 2.70 29.76
C ARG A 178 0.01 2.07 31.10
N SER A 179 1.17 1.42 31.21
CA SER A 179 1.66 0.88 32.48
C SER A 179 1.98 2.00 33.45
N ALA A 180 2.72 3.02 33.01
CA ALA A 180 3.07 4.17 33.84
C ALA A 180 1.83 4.88 34.43
N LEU A 181 0.74 4.98 33.67
CA LEU A 181 -0.54 5.48 34.19
C LEU A 181 -1.16 4.53 35.24
N ARG A 182 -1.10 3.21 35.00
CA ARG A 182 -1.64 2.21 35.93
C ARG A 182 -0.86 2.16 37.24
N ASP A 183 0.44 2.39 37.16
CA ASP A 183 1.38 2.32 38.28
C ASP A 183 1.52 3.67 39.00
N ASP A 184 0.66 4.66 38.69
CA ASP A 184 0.65 6.03 39.22
C ASP A 184 1.99 6.79 39.06
N LEU A 185 2.83 6.37 38.11
CA LEU A 185 4.06 7.09 37.75
C LEU A 185 3.76 8.39 36.99
N ILE A 186 2.68 8.39 36.21
CA ILE A 186 2.16 9.58 35.51
C ILE A 186 0.67 9.75 35.79
N ASP A 187 0.20 10.99 35.81
CA ASP A 187 -1.22 11.27 35.98
C ASP A 187 -2.01 11.17 34.66
N ALA A 188 -3.34 11.11 34.77
CA ALA A 188 -4.24 11.01 33.62
C ALA A 188 -4.17 12.24 32.70
N HIS A 189 -3.84 13.41 33.24
CA HIS A 189 -3.71 14.63 32.47
C HIS A 189 -2.45 14.59 31.57
N PHE A 190 -1.32 14.15 32.12
CA PHE A 190 -0.08 13.89 31.42
C PHE A 190 -0.28 12.84 30.33
N TYR A 191 -0.89 11.70 30.67
CA TYR A 191 -1.23 10.64 29.71
C TYR A 191 -2.03 11.18 28.52
N GLY A 192 -3.10 11.94 28.79
CA GLY A 192 -3.95 12.52 27.75
C GLY A 192 -3.21 13.55 26.88
N ARG A 193 -2.31 14.35 27.46
CA ARG A 193 -1.46 15.29 26.70
C ARG A 193 -0.48 14.55 25.80
N ALA A 194 0.18 13.50 26.31
CA ALA A 194 1.12 12.69 25.55
C ALA A 194 0.45 12.03 24.34
N LEU A 195 -0.71 11.38 24.52
CA LEU A 195 -1.45 10.76 23.42
C LEU A 195 -1.85 11.77 22.33
N ARG A 196 -2.44 12.91 22.70
CA ARG A 196 -2.82 13.94 21.73
C ARG A 196 -1.62 14.50 20.97
N SER A 197 -0.49 14.66 21.64
CA SER A 197 0.76 15.09 21.02
C SER A 197 1.27 14.04 20.02
N ILE A 198 1.23 12.76 20.38
CA ILE A 198 1.59 11.65 19.47
C ILE A 198 0.70 11.67 18.23
N ASP A 199 -0.63 11.67 18.41
CA ASP A 199 -1.59 11.63 17.30
C ASP A 199 -1.44 12.82 16.33
N THR A 200 -1.19 14.02 16.86
CA THR A 200 -1.01 15.24 16.06
C THR A 200 0.28 15.16 15.25
N ARG A 201 1.39 14.78 15.89
CA ARG A 201 2.70 14.71 15.23
C ARG A 201 2.77 13.60 14.18
N GLU A 202 2.14 12.46 14.45
CA GLU A 202 2.02 11.39 13.46
C GLU A 202 1.19 11.86 12.26
N LEU A 203 0.09 12.59 12.48
CA LEU A 203 -0.70 13.17 11.40
C LEU A 203 0.09 14.18 10.56
N ASP A 204 0.90 15.01 11.18
CA ASP A 204 1.69 16.00 10.47
C ASP A 204 2.84 15.34 9.67
N ALA A 205 3.47 14.30 10.22
CA ALA A 205 4.44 13.49 9.48
C ALA A 205 3.81 12.81 8.26
N GLU A 206 2.62 12.22 8.41
CA GLU A 206 1.90 11.58 7.30
C GLU A 206 1.50 12.58 6.22
N ARG A 207 1.02 13.77 6.60
CA ARG A 207 0.71 14.86 5.64
C ARG A 207 1.94 15.30 4.87
N ARG A 208 3.11 15.41 5.52
CA ARG A 208 4.37 15.72 4.86
C ARG A 208 4.75 14.64 3.85
N ILE A 209 4.68 13.38 4.24
CA ILE A 209 4.96 12.24 3.35
C ILE A 209 3.99 12.21 2.16
N ALA A 210 2.68 12.40 2.40
CA ALA A 210 1.67 12.45 1.34
C ALA A 210 1.93 13.59 0.35
N THR A 211 2.29 14.77 0.86
CA THR A 211 2.65 15.94 0.04
C THR A 211 3.88 15.65 -0.82
N LEU A 212 4.86 14.95 -0.26
CA LEU A 212 6.09 14.57 -0.95
C LEU A 212 5.77 13.66 -2.15
N VAL A 213 4.92 12.64 -1.96
CA VAL A 213 4.47 11.78 -3.06
C VAL A 213 3.68 12.57 -4.10
N GLN A 214 2.70 13.38 -3.68
CA GLN A 214 1.84 14.17 -4.57
C GLN A 214 2.64 15.11 -5.48
N ARG A 215 3.71 15.73 -4.97
CA ARG A 215 4.59 16.60 -5.77
C ARG A 215 5.29 15.88 -6.92
N CYS A 216 5.42 14.56 -6.85
CA CYS A 216 6.01 13.74 -7.90
C CYS A 216 4.98 13.21 -8.91
N LEU A 217 3.69 13.31 -8.60
CA LEU A 217 2.59 12.87 -9.47
C LEU A 217 2.22 13.94 -10.51
N ASP A 218 1.48 13.53 -11.54
CA ASP A 218 0.89 14.43 -12.52
C ASP A 218 -0.29 15.23 -11.90
N PRO A 219 -0.24 16.57 -11.90
CA PRO A 219 -1.25 17.39 -11.22
C PRO A 219 -2.62 17.32 -11.88
N ASP A 220 -2.69 17.18 -13.20
CA ASP A 220 -3.95 17.12 -13.94
C ASP A 220 -4.71 15.82 -13.65
N THR A 221 -3.99 14.70 -13.65
CA THR A 221 -4.53 13.39 -13.27
C THR A 221 -4.95 13.37 -11.80
N THR A 222 -4.16 13.99 -10.92
CA THR A 222 -4.48 14.12 -9.49
C THR A 222 -5.76 14.92 -9.27
N SER A 223 -5.89 16.08 -9.92
CA SER A 223 -7.08 16.93 -9.86
C SER A 223 -8.32 16.18 -10.36
N ARG A 224 -8.20 15.51 -11.51
CA ARG A 224 -9.28 14.68 -12.06
C ARG A 224 -9.72 13.57 -11.11
N LEU A 225 -8.79 12.93 -10.40
CA LEU A 225 -9.09 11.88 -9.44
C LEU A 225 -9.83 12.43 -8.21
N LEU A 226 -9.41 13.57 -7.68
CA LEU A 226 -10.05 14.22 -6.53
C LEU A 226 -11.53 14.54 -6.83
N ASP A 227 -11.86 14.97 -8.06
CA ASP A 227 -13.23 15.25 -8.49
C ASP A 227 -14.16 14.01 -8.55
N THR A 228 -13.62 12.80 -8.41
CA THR A 228 -14.41 11.56 -8.45
C THR A 228 -14.95 11.14 -7.09
N GLY A 229 -14.44 11.70 -5.98
CA GLY A 229 -14.75 11.21 -4.63
C GLY A 229 -14.07 9.90 -4.25
N ALA A 230 -13.24 9.31 -5.13
CA ALA A 230 -12.41 8.16 -4.81
C ALA A 230 -11.24 8.52 -3.87
N GLY A 231 -10.87 9.79 -3.76
CA GLY A 231 -9.70 10.24 -3.02
C GLY A 231 -8.38 9.96 -3.76
N LEU A 232 -7.25 10.23 -3.12
CA LEU A 232 -5.87 10.03 -3.60
C LEU A 232 -5.44 8.58 -3.46
N HIS A 233 -6.16 7.70 -4.14
CA HIS A 233 -5.81 6.30 -4.30
C HIS A 233 -4.81 6.13 -5.46
N LEU A 234 -3.58 5.68 -5.16
CA LEU A 234 -2.48 5.58 -6.13
C LEU A 234 -2.82 4.61 -7.29
N GLY A 235 -3.54 3.52 -7.02
CA GLY A 235 -4.05 2.65 -8.07
C GLY A 235 -5.06 3.27 -9.03
N CYS A 236 -6.01 4.08 -8.54
CA CYS A 236 -6.92 4.81 -9.41
C CYS A 236 -6.19 5.90 -10.20
N TYR A 237 -5.22 6.58 -9.56
CA TYR A 237 -4.34 7.52 -10.23
C TYR A 237 -3.59 6.85 -11.39
N ASN A 238 -2.92 5.71 -11.14
CA ASN A 238 -2.23 4.94 -12.17
C ASN A 238 -3.19 4.55 -13.30
N TRP A 239 -4.38 4.07 -12.96
CA TRP A 239 -5.38 3.67 -13.94
C TRP A 239 -5.83 4.83 -14.84
N LEU A 240 -6.00 6.04 -14.30
CA LEU A 240 -6.31 7.22 -15.09
C LEU A 240 -5.12 7.63 -15.98
N LEU A 241 -3.90 7.58 -15.44
CA LEU A 241 -2.68 7.96 -16.17
C LEU A 241 -2.40 7.01 -17.34
N LEU A 242 -2.43 5.70 -17.13
CA LEU A 242 -2.29 4.69 -18.18
C LEU A 242 -3.38 4.82 -19.27
N GLY A 243 -4.57 5.25 -18.84
CA GLY A 243 -5.73 5.38 -19.70
C GLY A 243 -5.70 6.58 -20.64
N GLY A 244 -4.86 7.60 -20.40
CA GLY A 244 -4.67 8.80 -21.24
C GLY A 244 -5.94 9.30 -21.93
N ARG A 245 -6.15 8.87 -23.19
CA ARG A 245 -7.34 9.17 -24.01
C ARG A 245 -8.68 8.81 -23.37
N HIS A 246 -8.71 7.77 -22.53
CA HIS A 246 -9.89 7.21 -21.87
C HIS A 246 -10.09 7.74 -20.44
N ALA A 247 -9.17 8.58 -19.94
CA ALA A 247 -9.23 9.12 -18.59
C ALA A 247 -10.58 9.82 -18.25
N PRO A 248 -11.24 10.56 -19.17
CA PRO A 248 -12.57 11.14 -18.88
C PRO A 248 -13.65 10.09 -18.62
N ALA A 249 -13.68 9.00 -19.40
CA ALA A 249 -14.65 7.93 -19.25
C ALA A 249 -14.40 7.13 -17.96
N ARG A 250 -13.13 6.83 -17.67
CA ARG A 250 -12.71 6.19 -16.41
C ARG A 250 -13.05 7.03 -15.18
N ALA A 251 -12.81 8.35 -15.24
CA ALA A 251 -13.17 9.28 -14.17
C ALA A 251 -14.69 9.40 -13.99
N HIS A 252 -15.48 9.33 -15.07
CA HIS A 252 -16.95 9.28 -14.97
C HIS A 252 -17.42 8.06 -14.19
N VAL A 253 -16.85 6.88 -14.45
CA VAL A 253 -17.17 5.65 -13.70
C VAL A 253 -16.79 5.78 -12.23
N LEU A 254 -15.58 6.28 -11.92
CA LEU A 254 -15.17 6.52 -10.53
C LEU A 254 -16.09 7.52 -9.81
N ARG A 255 -16.56 8.57 -10.50
CA ARG A 255 -17.50 9.55 -9.93
C ARG A 255 -18.86 8.93 -9.62
N ARG A 256 -19.32 7.99 -10.44
CA ARG A 256 -20.58 7.27 -10.22
C ARG A 256 -20.44 6.19 -9.15
N LEU A 257 -19.27 5.58 -9.05
CA LEU A 257 -19.02 4.41 -8.22
C LEU A 257 -17.71 4.54 -7.43
N PRO A 258 -17.57 5.55 -6.55
CA PRO A 258 -16.32 5.76 -5.79
C PRO A 258 -16.04 4.58 -4.84
N TRP A 259 -17.07 3.87 -4.39
CA TRP A 259 -16.97 2.66 -3.58
C TRP A 259 -16.30 1.47 -4.30
N LEU A 260 -16.18 1.52 -5.63
CA LEU A 260 -15.47 0.51 -6.43
C LEU A 260 -13.99 0.85 -6.69
N ALA A 261 -13.49 1.98 -6.18
CA ALA A 261 -12.13 2.47 -6.47
C ALA A 261 -11.05 1.39 -6.30
N THR A 262 -11.00 0.73 -5.13
CA THR A 262 -10.03 -0.32 -4.83
C THR A 262 -10.18 -1.53 -5.76
N PHE A 263 -11.41 -1.96 -6.03
CA PHE A 263 -11.67 -3.06 -6.98
C PHE A 263 -11.22 -2.73 -8.41
N LEU A 264 -11.50 -1.50 -8.87
CA LEU A 264 -11.14 -1.04 -10.21
C LEU A 264 -9.61 -0.95 -10.34
N ALA A 265 -8.93 -0.42 -9.32
CA ALA A 265 -7.48 -0.37 -9.26
C ALA A 265 -6.86 -1.78 -9.34
N GLU A 266 -7.28 -2.69 -8.45
CA GLU A 266 -6.77 -4.07 -8.38
C GLU A 266 -7.05 -4.86 -9.67
N SER A 267 -8.18 -4.63 -10.34
CA SER A 267 -8.59 -5.41 -11.51
C SER A 267 -8.08 -4.84 -12.82
N LEU A 268 -8.07 -3.52 -12.99
CA LEU A 268 -7.86 -2.87 -14.29
C LEU A 268 -6.44 -2.36 -14.49
N VAL A 269 -5.72 -1.96 -13.42
CA VAL A 269 -4.31 -1.55 -13.54
C VAL A 269 -3.44 -2.69 -14.08
N PRO A 270 -3.50 -3.93 -13.53
CA PRO A 270 -2.70 -5.02 -14.07
C PRO A 270 -3.09 -5.37 -15.52
N ALA A 271 -4.38 -5.28 -15.85
CA ALA A 271 -4.88 -5.58 -17.19
C ALA A 271 -4.41 -4.57 -18.23
N ASP A 272 -4.29 -3.28 -17.88
CA ASP A 272 -3.73 -2.25 -18.75
C ASP A 272 -2.21 -2.33 -18.84
N ALA A 273 -1.54 -2.58 -17.71
CA ALA A 273 -0.09 -2.71 -17.66
C ALA A 273 0.44 -3.87 -18.51
N ALA A 274 -0.31 -4.98 -18.57
CA ALA A 274 0.00 -6.12 -19.43
C ALA A 274 -0.01 -5.75 -20.92
N LEU A 275 -0.89 -4.85 -21.35
CA LEU A 275 -0.94 -4.39 -22.75
C LEU A 275 0.20 -3.46 -23.13
N LEU A 276 0.78 -2.79 -22.15
CA LEU A 276 1.88 -1.84 -22.35
C LEU A 276 3.25 -2.52 -22.30
N SER A 277 3.31 -3.80 -21.93
CA SER A 277 4.54 -4.60 -21.89
C SER A 277 4.64 -5.43 -23.18
N PRO A 278 5.42 -5.03 -24.19
CA PRO A 278 5.64 -5.85 -25.38
C PRO A 278 6.56 -7.02 -24.97
N GLY A 279 6.06 -8.26 -25.01
CA GLY A 279 6.88 -9.46 -24.77
C GLY A 279 6.39 -10.46 -23.72
N ALA A 280 5.16 -10.33 -23.22
CA ALA A 280 4.58 -11.32 -22.30
C ALA A 280 3.91 -12.53 -22.99
N GLU A 281 4.09 -12.70 -24.31
CA GLU A 281 3.47 -13.77 -25.10
C GLU A 281 4.34 -15.03 -25.31
N ASP A 282 5.56 -15.13 -24.74
CA ASP A 282 6.48 -16.23 -25.11
C ASP A 282 6.83 -17.24 -23.99
N TRP A 283 6.00 -17.33 -22.94
CA TRP A 283 6.21 -18.32 -21.87
C TRP A 283 4.91 -19.00 -21.45
N ASP A 284 4.21 -19.68 -22.38
CA ASP A 284 3.66 -21.03 -22.18
C ASP A 284 2.96 -21.52 -23.48
N ASP A 285 3.62 -22.38 -24.26
CA ASP A 285 2.90 -23.46 -24.93
C ASP A 285 3.77 -24.72 -24.91
N GLY A 286 3.72 -25.41 -23.76
CA GLY A 286 4.13 -26.79 -23.67
C GLY A 286 3.17 -27.70 -24.44
N THR A 287 3.26 -27.70 -25.78
CA THR A 287 2.75 -28.79 -26.61
C THR A 287 3.77 -29.24 -27.67
N ALA A 288 4.16 -30.51 -27.51
CA ALA A 288 5.02 -31.38 -28.31
C ALA A 288 5.34 -31.01 -29.78
N GLY A 289 6.64 -31.01 -30.10
CA GLY A 289 7.17 -31.16 -31.45
C GLY A 289 8.63 -31.64 -31.42
N ALA A 290 8.88 -32.85 -31.91
CA ALA A 290 10.20 -33.50 -31.94
C ALA A 290 11.13 -32.93 -33.04
N GLY A 291 12.45 -33.00 -32.79
CA GLY A 291 13.54 -32.63 -33.71
C GLY A 291 14.14 -31.26 -33.34
N ASP A 292 15.43 -31.07 -33.09
CA ASP A 292 16.61 -31.80 -33.54
C ASP A 292 17.76 -31.60 -32.53
N ALA A 293 18.59 -32.63 -32.35
CA ALA A 293 19.76 -32.58 -31.47
C ALA A 293 20.99 -32.08 -32.25
N ALA A 294 21.68 -31.04 -31.77
CA ALA A 294 23.14 -30.95 -31.79
C ALA A 294 23.68 -29.67 -31.11
N ALA A 295 24.56 -29.90 -30.14
CA ALA A 295 25.72 -29.08 -29.77
C ALA A 295 25.52 -27.69 -29.13
N GLU A 296 25.52 -27.66 -27.79
CA GLU A 296 26.59 -26.98 -27.05
C GLU A 296 26.67 -27.52 -25.61
N VAL A 297 27.86 -27.96 -25.23
CA VAL A 297 28.21 -28.62 -23.97
C VAL A 297 28.95 -27.62 -23.10
N ASP A 298 28.70 -27.70 -21.78
CA ASP A 298 29.53 -27.20 -20.68
C ASP A 298 29.23 -25.81 -20.08
N ALA A 299 27.99 -25.61 -19.61
CA ALA A 299 27.72 -24.72 -18.48
C ALA A 299 27.16 -25.55 -17.32
N PRO A 300 27.74 -25.47 -16.09
CA PRO A 300 27.19 -26.18 -14.95
C PRO A 300 25.75 -25.71 -14.70
N PRO A 301 24.82 -26.61 -14.31
CA PRO A 301 23.45 -26.24 -14.03
C PRO A 301 23.46 -25.19 -12.91
N ARG A 302 23.03 -23.97 -13.23
CA ARG A 302 22.82 -22.93 -12.22
C ARG A 302 21.93 -23.54 -11.14
N PRO A 303 22.29 -23.44 -9.84
CA PRO A 303 21.41 -23.90 -8.79
C PRO A 303 20.05 -23.21 -8.98
N PRO A 304 18.92 -23.93 -8.83
CA PRO A 304 17.61 -23.31 -8.91
C PRO A 304 17.61 -22.17 -7.90
N GLN A 305 17.54 -20.93 -8.40
CA GLN A 305 17.36 -19.76 -7.55
C GLN A 305 16.21 -20.10 -6.61
N ALA A 306 16.50 -20.06 -5.30
CA ALA A 306 15.55 -20.41 -4.27
C ALA A 306 14.22 -19.75 -4.62
N ARG A 307 13.22 -20.59 -4.93
CA ARG A 307 11.88 -20.14 -5.27
C ARG A 307 11.41 -19.32 -4.08
N THR A 308 11.56 -18.00 -4.15
CA THR A 308 10.78 -17.09 -3.33
C THR A 308 9.36 -17.50 -3.61
N LEU A 309 8.70 -18.09 -2.61
CA LEU A 309 7.30 -18.46 -2.66
C LEU A 309 6.54 -17.22 -3.08
N ASP A 310 6.23 -17.15 -4.37
CA ASP A 310 5.55 -16.03 -4.96
C ASP A 310 4.10 -16.14 -4.52
N LEU A 311 3.80 -15.53 -3.37
CA LEU A 311 2.45 -15.47 -2.81
C LEU A 311 1.47 -14.82 -3.80
N ARG A 312 1.97 -14.01 -4.75
CA ARG A 312 1.18 -13.53 -5.89
C ARG A 312 0.95 -14.59 -6.95
N ALA A 313 1.81 -15.58 -7.17
CA ALA A 313 1.46 -16.71 -8.04
C ALA A 313 0.35 -17.58 -7.42
N ILE A 314 0.27 -17.64 -6.08
CA ILE A 314 -0.83 -18.29 -5.34
C ILE A 314 -2.10 -17.41 -5.38
N ALA A 315 -1.97 -16.09 -5.25
CA ALA A 315 -3.09 -15.15 -5.40
C ALA A 315 -3.56 -14.98 -6.86
N ALA A 316 -2.68 -15.10 -7.85
CA ALA A 316 -2.98 -15.03 -9.28
C ALA A 316 -3.73 -16.29 -9.76
N ARG A 317 -3.43 -17.45 -9.16
CA ARG A 317 -4.26 -18.66 -9.31
C ARG A 317 -5.70 -18.48 -8.79
N SER A 318 -5.98 -17.43 -8.00
CA SER A 318 -7.35 -17.12 -7.52
C SER A 318 -8.20 -16.31 -8.51
N ALA A 319 -7.61 -15.79 -9.61
CA ALA A 319 -8.38 -15.16 -10.68
C ALA A 319 -8.90 -16.25 -11.65
N SER A 320 -10.14 -16.68 -11.45
CA SER A 320 -10.82 -17.61 -12.37
C SER A 320 -10.87 -17.06 -13.80
N ALA A 321 -10.95 -17.93 -14.82
CA ALA A 321 -11.13 -17.52 -16.21
C ALA A 321 -12.34 -16.55 -16.38
N HIS A 322 -13.40 -16.78 -15.59
CA HIS A 322 -14.54 -15.87 -15.47
C HIS A 322 -14.14 -14.46 -15.03
N SER A 323 -13.30 -14.36 -13.99
CA SER A 323 -12.76 -13.08 -13.50
C SER A 323 -12.02 -12.32 -14.60
N LEU A 324 -11.10 -12.98 -15.29
CA LEU A 324 -10.29 -12.36 -16.35
C LEU A 324 -11.15 -11.93 -17.55
N HIS A 325 -12.09 -12.77 -17.96
CA HIS A 325 -13.02 -12.46 -19.04
C HIS A 325 -13.81 -11.18 -18.75
N TRP A 326 -14.47 -11.10 -17.60
CA TRP A 326 -15.29 -9.95 -17.23
C TRP A 326 -14.46 -8.71 -16.91
N THR A 327 -13.23 -8.84 -16.43
CA THR A 327 -12.29 -7.70 -16.36
C THR A 327 -12.04 -7.11 -17.74
N GLY A 328 -11.80 -7.95 -18.76
CA GLY A 328 -11.61 -7.48 -20.14
C GLY A 328 -12.86 -6.83 -20.75
N VAL A 329 -14.04 -7.41 -20.51
CA VAL A 329 -15.32 -6.82 -20.95
C VAL A 329 -15.58 -5.47 -20.27
N LEU A 330 -15.42 -5.42 -18.94
CA LEU A 330 -15.58 -4.21 -18.15
C LEU A 330 -14.67 -3.09 -18.66
N ARG A 331 -13.39 -3.38 -18.85
CA ARG A 331 -12.42 -2.41 -19.35
C ARG A 331 -12.85 -1.80 -20.68
N ARG A 332 -13.25 -2.62 -21.65
CA ARG A 332 -13.72 -2.15 -22.97
C ARG A 332 -14.99 -1.31 -22.85
N ALA A 333 -15.93 -1.70 -21.99
CA ALA A 333 -17.16 -0.95 -21.78
C ALA A 333 -16.89 0.43 -21.17
N ILE A 334 -15.97 0.51 -20.20
CA ILE A 334 -15.56 1.77 -19.57
C ILE A 334 -14.85 2.67 -20.58
N ASP A 335 -13.86 2.15 -21.30
CA ASP A 335 -13.10 2.92 -22.29
C ASP A 335 -13.97 3.38 -23.47
N ALA A 336 -15.04 2.64 -23.79
CA ALA A 336 -16.04 3.04 -24.79
C ALA A 336 -17.10 4.03 -24.25
N GLY A 337 -17.10 4.34 -22.95
CA GLY A 337 -18.09 5.23 -22.32
C GLY A 337 -19.51 4.67 -22.30
N GLN A 338 -19.68 3.34 -22.27
CA GLN A 338 -20.97 2.68 -22.39
C GLN A 338 -21.52 2.24 -21.03
N ASP A 339 -22.13 3.16 -20.28
CA ASP A 339 -22.67 2.94 -18.92
C ASP A 339 -23.49 1.65 -18.77
N ARG A 340 -24.35 1.34 -19.76
CA ARG A 340 -25.16 0.11 -19.76
C ARG A 340 -24.30 -1.16 -19.70
N HIS A 341 -23.25 -1.23 -20.53
CA HIS A 341 -22.37 -2.39 -20.58
C HIS A 341 -21.42 -2.42 -19.37
N VAL A 342 -21.07 -1.27 -18.79
CA VAL A 342 -20.34 -1.22 -17.51
C VAL A 342 -21.16 -1.87 -16.40
N ILE A 343 -22.44 -1.50 -16.29
CA ILE A 343 -23.35 -2.05 -15.29
C ILE A 343 -23.52 -3.57 -15.46
N GLU A 344 -23.74 -4.03 -16.69
CA GLU A 344 -23.87 -5.46 -17.01
C GLU A 344 -22.58 -6.23 -16.68
N ALA A 345 -21.41 -5.70 -17.08
CA ALA A 345 -20.13 -6.34 -16.79
C ALA A 345 -19.86 -6.42 -15.28
N LEU A 346 -20.21 -5.40 -14.51
CA LEU A 346 -20.11 -5.42 -13.05
C LEU A 346 -21.06 -6.45 -12.43
N ALA A 347 -22.31 -6.51 -12.89
CA ALA A 347 -23.29 -7.49 -12.41
C ALA A 347 -22.80 -8.93 -12.62
N GLN A 348 -22.29 -9.23 -13.82
CA GLN A 348 -21.71 -10.55 -14.14
C GLN A 348 -20.42 -10.85 -13.37
N ARG A 349 -19.58 -9.84 -13.18
CA ARG A 349 -18.32 -9.96 -12.42
C ARG A 349 -18.55 -10.32 -10.96
N PHE A 350 -19.57 -9.75 -10.33
CA PHE A 350 -19.92 -10.00 -8.94
C PHE A 350 -20.95 -11.14 -8.76
N ALA A 351 -21.55 -11.61 -9.85
CA ALA A 351 -22.64 -12.58 -9.87
C ALA A 351 -23.86 -12.09 -9.06
N VAL A 352 -24.35 -10.90 -9.42
CA VAL A 352 -25.52 -10.24 -8.81
C VAL A 352 -26.43 -9.68 -9.90
N GLY A 353 -27.66 -9.28 -9.57
CA GLY A 353 -28.59 -8.72 -10.55
C GLY A 353 -28.18 -7.34 -11.09
N ASP A 354 -28.43 -7.09 -12.38
CA ASP A 354 -28.22 -5.78 -13.03
C ASP A 354 -28.90 -4.62 -12.29
N ASN A 355 -30.10 -4.86 -11.77
CA ASN A 355 -30.89 -3.83 -11.09
C ASN A 355 -30.21 -3.35 -9.80
N LEU A 356 -29.48 -4.24 -9.11
CA LEU A 356 -28.69 -3.87 -7.93
C LEU A 356 -27.64 -2.83 -8.31
N ILE A 357 -26.85 -3.12 -9.34
CA ILE A 357 -25.79 -2.23 -9.81
C ILE A 357 -26.37 -0.94 -10.42
N ARG A 358 -27.46 -1.00 -11.20
CA ARG A 358 -28.16 0.20 -11.72
C ARG A 358 -28.59 1.13 -10.59
N ARG A 359 -29.09 0.58 -9.49
CA ARG A 359 -29.54 1.37 -8.34
C ARG A 359 -28.35 2.02 -7.64
N LEU A 360 -27.29 1.27 -7.36
CA LEU A 360 -26.05 1.79 -6.78
C LEU A 360 -25.34 2.81 -7.68
N TRP A 361 -25.52 2.72 -9.01
CA TRP A 361 -25.02 3.70 -9.97
C TRP A 361 -25.75 5.05 -9.88
N ARG A 362 -27.03 5.04 -9.56
CA ARG A 362 -27.85 6.25 -9.41
C ARG A 362 -27.68 6.87 -8.04
N GLU A 363 -27.71 6.04 -7.01
CA GLU A 363 -27.72 6.43 -5.60
C GLU A 363 -26.72 5.57 -4.83
N ALA A 364 -25.46 5.99 -4.83
CA ALA A 364 -24.42 5.38 -4.00
C ALA A 364 -24.54 5.92 -2.56
N PRO A 365 -24.75 5.08 -1.54
CA PRO A 365 -24.85 5.54 -0.17
C PRO A 365 -23.46 5.89 0.37
N ALA A 366 -23.33 7.05 1.00
CA ALA A 366 -22.06 7.49 1.60
C ALA A 366 -21.52 6.49 2.64
N ALA A 367 -22.41 5.86 3.41
CA ALA A 367 -22.06 4.86 4.42
C ALA A 367 -21.45 3.57 3.87
N LEU A 368 -21.55 3.30 2.56
CA LEU A 368 -20.88 2.16 1.93
C LEU A 368 -19.34 2.33 1.98
N GLY A 369 -18.85 3.58 1.97
CA GLY A 369 -17.42 3.88 1.97
C GLY A 369 -16.72 3.28 0.74
N GLN A 370 -15.50 2.77 0.93
CA GLN A 370 -14.71 2.11 -0.11
C GLN A 370 -14.13 0.81 0.47
N PRO A 371 -14.94 -0.25 0.60
CA PRO A 371 -14.51 -1.49 1.24
C PRO A 371 -13.48 -2.23 0.37
N PRO A 372 -12.62 -3.07 0.97
CA PRO A 372 -11.69 -3.88 0.19
C PRO A 372 -12.44 -4.86 -0.72
N THR A 373 -11.84 -5.23 -1.85
CA THR A 373 -12.48 -6.03 -2.91
C THR A 373 -13.11 -7.34 -2.41
N TRP A 374 -12.45 -8.02 -1.47
CA TRP A 374 -12.97 -9.26 -0.91
C TRP A 374 -14.30 -9.04 -0.17
N HIS A 375 -14.39 -7.97 0.63
CA HIS A 375 -15.56 -7.63 1.42
C HIS A 375 -16.68 -7.15 0.51
N LEU A 376 -16.34 -6.39 -0.53
CA LEU A 376 -17.30 -5.83 -1.46
C LEU A 376 -18.17 -6.89 -2.13
N ARG A 377 -17.56 -8.02 -2.54
CA ARG A 377 -18.28 -9.15 -3.13
C ARG A 377 -19.34 -9.71 -2.16
N GLN A 378 -19.03 -9.78 -0.88
CA GLN A 378 -19.96 -10.30 0.14
C GLN A 378 -21.10 -9.32 0.39
N VAL A 379 -20.80 -8.02 0.49
CA VAL A 379 -21.79 -6.96 0.64
C VAL A 379 -22.79 -7.00 -0.51
N LEU A 380 -22.32 -7.05 -1.76
CA LEU A 380 -23.18 -7.08 -2.93
C LEU A 380 -24.07 -8.33 -2.97
N ARG A 381 -23.53 -9.51 -2.63
CA ARG A 381 -24.32 -10.75 -2.57
C ARG A 381 -25.38 -10.72 -1.47
N GLN A 382 -25.06 -10.14 -0.30
CA GLN A 382 -26.05 -9.98 0.77
C GLN A 382 -27.15 -9.00 0.38
N LEU A 383 -26.82 -7.92 -0.34
CA LEU A 383 -27.82 -6.98 -0.85
C LEU A 383 -28.72 -7.61 -1.91
N ASP A 384 -28.15 -8.39 -2.83
CA ASP A 384 -28.89 -9.06 -3.91
C ASP A 384 -29.89 -10.10 -3.37
N ALA A 385 -29.54 -10.75 -2.25
CA ALA A 385 -30.42 -11.69 -1.56
C ALA A 385 -31.59 -11.01 -0.81
N LEU A 386 -31.52 -9.70 -0.53
CA LEU A 386 -32.57 -8.96 0.15
C LEU A 386 -33.60 -8.43 -0.85
N PRO A 387 -34.90 -8.57 -0.57
CA PRO A 387 -35.92 -7.90 -1.36
C PRO A 387 -35.75 -6.37 -1.26
N GLU A 388 -36.05 -5.64 -2.32
CA GLU A 388 -35.75 -4.19 -2.42
C GLU A 388 -36.31 -3.33 -1.28
N ARG A 389 -37.43 -3.76 -0.69
CA ARG A 389 -38.08 -3.10 0.46
C ARG A 389 -37.22 -3.11 1.73
N ASP A 390 -36.38 -4.13 1.89
CA ASP A 390 -35.56 -4.42 3.07
C ASP A 390 -34.12 -3.94 2.88
N TRP A 391 -33.86 -3.20 1.79
CA TRP A 391 -32.56 -2.57 1.57
C TRP A 391 -32.27 -1.50 2.64
N PRO A 392 -30.98 -1.29 2.98
CA PRO A 392 -30.61 -0.30 3.97
C PRO A 392 -31.05 1.11 3.56
N ARG A 393 -31.87 1.76 4.40
CA ARG A 393 -32.40 3.12 4.17
C ARG A 393 -31.69 4.21 4.96
N SER A 394 -30.77 3.83 5.84
CA SER A 394 -30.02 4.76 6.70
C SER A 394 -28.56 4.31 6.80
N ASP A 395 -27.68 5.25 7.13
CA ASP A 395 -26.26 4.97 7.35
C ASP A 395 -26.03 3.90 8.42
N ALA A 396 -26.87 3.87 9.46
CA ALA A 396 -26.79 2.84 10.50
C ALA A 396 -27.08 1.44 9.95
N HIS A 397 -28.09 1.31 9.08
CA HIS A 397 -28.39 0.03 8.44
C HIS A 397 -27.29 -0.40 7.46
N TRP A 398 -26.66 0.56 6.76
CA TRP A 398 -25.49 0.29 5.91
C TRP A 398 -24.30 -0.21 6.73
N ARG A 399 -23.99 0.43 7.86
CA ARG A 399 -22.92 -0.02 8.77
C ARG A 399 -23.20 -1.41 9.36
N ALA A 400 -24.45 -1.69 9.73
CA ALA A 400 -24.83 -3.02 10.23
C ALA A 400 -24.68 -4.11 9.17
N LEU A 401 -25.04 -3.81 7.91
CA LEU A 401 -24.81 -4.72 6.79
C LEU A 401 -23.32 -4.97 6.55
N LEU A 402 -22.49 -3.91 6.55
CA LEU A 402 -21.04 -4.03 6.42
C LEU A 402 -20.44 -4.90 7.53
N ALA A 403 -20.85 -4.71 8.78
CA ALA A 403 -20.37 -5.53 9.89
C ALA A 403 -20.77 -7.02 9.74
N ARG A 404 -21.97 -7.31 9.23
CA ARG A 404 -22.46 -8.68 8.98
C ARG A 404 -21.84 -9.33 7.75
N ALA A 405 -21.31 -8.55 6.82
CA ALA A 405 -20.72 -9.04 5.58
C ALA A 405 -19.26 -9.51 5.73
N VAL A 406 -18.68 -9.42 6.93
CA VAL A 406 -17.37 -9.98 7.26
C VAL A 406 -17.47 -11.51 7.44
N PRO A 407 -16.65 -12.32 6.74
CA PRO A 407 -16.65 -13.77 6.90
C PRO A 407 -16.11 -14.15 8.28
N ALA A 408 -16.58 -15.27 8.83
CA ALA A 408 -16.13 -15.78 10.13
C ALA A 408 -14.60 -16.03 10.20
N GLU A 409 -13.94 -16.18 9.05
CA GLU A 409 -12.49 -16.37 8.90
C GLU A 409 -11.68 -15.06 9.00
N ALA A 410 -12.34 -13.88 9.05
CA ALA A 410 -11.71 -12.56 9.15
C ALA A 410 -11.83 -11.93 10.55
N HIS A 411 -12.22 -12.72 11.57
CA HIS A 411 -12.27 -12.33 12.98
C HIS A 411 -11.03 -12.73 13.76
#